data_AF-A0A7Y5X467-F1
#
_entry.id   AF-A0A7Y5X467-F1
#
_cell.length_a   1.000
_cell.length_b   1.000
_cell.length_c   1.000
_cell.angle_alpha   90.00
_cell.angle_beta   90.00
_cell.angle_gamma   90.00
#
_symmetry.space_group_name_H-M   'P 1'
#
loop_
_entity.id
_entity.type
_entity.pdbx_description
1 polymer ?
#
loop_
_entity_poly.entity_id
_entity_poly.type
_entity_poly.pdbx_seq_one_letter_code
_entity_poly.pdbx_strand_id
1 'polypeptide(L)' 'MSALNLALRFACELAALVAVGWCGWEINPVLGVVFPLVVAAVWGLWNAPKARRRLADPLRFVLELAVFAAATAALLSV' A
#
# COMPACT_ATOMS: atom_id res chain seq x y z
N MET A 1 -9.79 -4.23 18.08
CA MET A 1 -8.56 -4.77 17.44
C MET A 1 -7.44 -4.72 18.46
N SER A 2 -6.68 -5.80 18.63
CA SER A 2 -5.51 -5.84 19.52
C SER A 2 -4.35 -5.02 18.95
N ALA A 3 -3.42 -4.58 19.81
CA ALA A 3 -2.21 -3.86 19.37
C ALA A 3 -1.37 -4.69 18.39
N LEU A 4 -1.33 -6.02 18.56
CA LEU A 4 -0.65 -6.94 17.66
C LEU A 4 -1.20 -6.89 16.24
N ASN A 5 -2.52 -6.86 16.08
CA ASN A 5 -3.16 -6.80 14.76
C ASN A 5 -2.83 -5.48 14.04
N LEU A 6 -2.76 -4.37 14.79
CA LEU A 6 -2.37 -3.07 14.23
C LEU A 6 -0.91 -3.07 13.81
N ALA A 7 -0.02 -3.62 14.64
CA ALA A 7 1.41 -3.75 14.31
C ALA A 7 1.62 -4.62 13.06
N LEU A 8 0.92 -5.76 12.98
CA LEU A 8 0.99 -6.64 11.81
C LEU A 8 0.47 -5.93 10.55
N ARG A 9 -0.67 -5.24 10.64
CA ARG A 9 -1.22 -4.47 9.50
C ARG A 9 -0.25 -3.40 9.04
N PHE A 10 0.37 -2.67 9.97
CA PHE A 10 1.37 -1.66 9.65
C PHE A 10 2.63 -2.27 9.01
N ALA A 11 3.10 -3.42 9.50
CA ALA A 11 4.20 -4.14 8.87
C ALA A 11 3.87 -4.57 7.44
N CYS A 12 2.64 -5.05 7.18
CA CYS A 12 2.17 -5.35 5.84
C CYS A 12 2.13 -4.08 4.95
N GLU A 13 1.66 -2.94 5.47
CA GLU A 13 1.66 -1.66 4.74
C GLU A 13 3.09 -1.27 4.31
N LEU A 14 4.07 -1.39 5.21
CA LEU A 14 5.48 -1.14 4.89
C LEU A 14 6.03 -2.13 3.86
N ALA A 15 5.75 -3.42 4.02
CA ALA A 15 6.18 -4.45 3.07
C ALA A 15 5.60 -4.21 1.67
N ALA A 16 4.35 -3.77 1.59
CA ALA A 16 3.73 -3.41 0.32
C ALA A 16 4.48 -2.26 -0.36
N LEU A 17 4.78 -1.17 0.37
CA LEU A 17 5.54 -0.04 -0.18
C LEU A 17 6.94 -0.45 -0.67
N VAL A 18 7.64 -1.32 0.08
CA VAL A 18 8.94 -1.86 -0.34
C VAL A 18 8.81 -2.68 -1.62
N ALA A 19 7.80 -3.57 -1.71
CA ALA A 19 7.58 -4.39 -2.89
C ALA A 19 7.34 -3.54 -4.16
N VAL A 20 6.45 -2.54 -4.08
CA VAL A 20 6.16 -1.70 -5.27
C VAL A 20 7.34 -0.78 -5.60
N GLY A 21 8.08 -0.31 -4.59
CA GLY A 21 9.30 0.48 -4.80
C GLY A 21 10.42 -0.32 -5.45
N TRP A 22 10.62 -1.58 -5.04
CA TRP A 22 11.62 -2.46 -5.63
C TRP A 22 11.28 -2.79 -7.09
N CYS A 23 10.03 -3.17 -7.37
CA CYS A 23 9.52 -3.36 -8.72
C CYS A 23 9.73 -2.11 -9.60
N GLY A 24 9.41 -0.92 -9.07
CA GLY A 24 9.66 0.32 -9.79
C GLY A 24 11.14 0.55 -10.07
N TRP A 25 12.03 0.26 -9.10
CA TRP A 25 13.47 0.45 -9.21
C TRP A 25 14.11 -0.38 -10.33
N GLU A 26 13.67 -1.63 -10.52
CA GLU A 26 14.16 -2.51 -11.58
C GLU A 26 13.82 -1.99 -12.98
N ILE A 27 12.69 -1.28 -13.13
CA ILE A 27 12.30 -0.65 -14.40
C ILE A 27 13.06 0.68 -14.57
N ASN A 28 13.02 1.54 -13.55
CA ASN A 28 13.66 2.86 -13.54
C ASN A 28 13.74 3.41 -12.10
N PRO A 29 14.89 3.96 -11.65
CA PRO A 29 15.02 4.55 -10.32
C PRO A 29 13.95 5.58 -9.95
N VAL A 30 13.46 6.37 -10.92
CA VAL A 30 12.37 7.33 -10.73
C VAL A 30 11.07 6.61 -10.39
N LEU A 31 10.76 5.50 -11.07
CA LEU A 31 9.56 4.69 -10.79
C LEU A 31 9.63 4.02 -9.43
N GLY A 32 10.83 3.65 -8.96
CA GLY A 32 11.04 3.15 -7.60
C GLY A 32 10.64 4.13 -6.50
N VAL A 33 10.56 5.42 -6.81
CA VAL A 33 10.05 6.45 -5.90
C VAL A 33 8.59 6.80 -6.20
N VAL A 34 8.23 6.95 -7.47
CA VAL A 34 6.87 7.36 -7.87
C VAL A 34 5.84 6.32 -7.47
N PHE A 35 6.10 5.03 -7.65
CA PHE A 35 5.16 3.96 -7.31
C PHE A 35 4.78 3.94 -5.82
N PRO A 36 5.73 3.86 -4.86
CA PRO A 36 5.39 3.87 -3.45
C PRO A 36 4.74 5.20 -3.02
N LEU A 37 5.11 6.33 -3.62
CA LEU A 37 4.45 7.62 -3.34
C LEU A 37 2.97 7.62 -3.76
N VAL A 38 2.66 7.08 -4.94
CA VAL A 38 1.28 6.94 -5.40
C VAL A 38 0.49 6.05 -4.45
N VAL A 39 1.03 4.88 -4.08
CA VAL A 39 0.38 3.97 -3.13
C VAL A 39 0.16 4.64 -1.77
N ALA A 40 1.17 5.32 -1.22
CA ALA A 40 1.07 6.04 0.05
C ALA A 40 0.04 7.17 0.00
N ALA A 41 -0.04 7.93 -1.10
CA ALA A 41 -1.01 9.00 -1.28
C ALA A 41 -2.45 8.46 -1.34
N VAL A 42 -2.67 7.41 -2.14
CA VAL A 42 -3.96 6.70 -2.24
C VAL A 42 -4.39 6.19 -0.86
N TRP A 43 -3.48 5.53 -0.14
CA TRP A 43 -3.76 4.99 1.19
C TRP A 43 -4.04 6.09 2.22
N GLY A 44 -3.22 7.14 2.24
CA GLY A 44 -3.35 8.28 3.15
C GLY A 44 -4.65 9.07 2.94
N LEU A 45 -5.12 9.16 1.69
CA LEU A 45 -6.31 9.93 1.34
C LEU A 45 -7.62 9.19 1.69
N TRP A 46 -7.63 7.86 1.55
CA TRP A 46 -8.86 7.07 1.59
C TRP A 46 -8.90 5.93 2.63
N ASN A 47 -7.76 5.35 3.05
CA ASN A 47 -7.73 4.20 3.95
C ASN A 47 -7.18 4.49 5.36
N ALA A 48 -6.34 5.53 5.51
CA ALA A 48 -5.72 5.88 6.79
C ALA A 48 -6.78 6.22 7.87
N PRO A 49 -6.51 5.97 9.16
CA PRO A 49 -7.45 6.27 10.25
C PRO A 49 -7.87 7.75 10.32
N LYS A 50 -6.93 8.64 9.95
CA LYS A 50 -7.11 10.10 9.88
C LYS A 50 -7.28 10.62 8.45
N ALA A 51 -7.64 9.75 7.51
CA ALA A 51 -7.83 10.12 6.11
C ALA A 51 -8.92 11.21 5.98
N ARG A 52 -8.63 12.27 5.22
CA ARG A 52 -9.58 13.38 4.97
C ARG A 52 -10.84 12.91 4.24
N ARG A 53 -10.69 11.93 3.35
CA ARG A 53 -11.79 11.36 2.55
C ARG A 53 -11.89 9.86 2.82
N ARG A 54 -11.87 9.46 4.09
CA ARG A 54 -11.90 8.05 4.46
C ARG A 54 -13.09 7.34 3.83
N LEU A 55 -12.84 6.26 3.09
CA LEU A 55 -13.89 5.45 2.48
C LEU A 55 -14.64 4.68 3.58
N ALA A 56 -15.95 4.55 3.40
CA ALA A 56 -16.76 3.63 4.18
C ALA A 56 -16.53 2.19 3.70
N ASP A 57 -16.77 1.23 4.59
CA ASP A 57 -16.87 -0.16 4.19
C ASP A 57 -18.15 -0.34 3.33
N PRO A 58 -18.12 -1.16 2.26
CA PRO A 58 -17.08 -2.12 1.89
C PRO A 58 -15.97 -1.56 0.95
N LEU A 59 -16.12 -0.35 0.40
CA LEU A 59 -15.17 0.19 -0.57
C LEU A 59 -13.75 0.30 -0.01
N ARG A 60 -13.64 0.64 1.28
CA ARG A 60 -12.35 0.69 1.97
C ARG A 60 -11.62 -0.65 1.94
N PHE A 61 -12.33 -1.75 2.19
CA PHE A 61 -11.78 -3.10 2.11
C PHE A 61 -11.36 -3.48 0.69
N VAL A 62 -12.17 -3.11 -0.32
CA VAL A 62 -11.82 -3.33 -1.73
C VAL A 62 -10.52 -2.62 -2.12
N LEU A 63 -10.34 -1.37 -1.67
CA LEU A 63 -9.10 -0.62 -1.90
C LEU A 63 -7.89 -1.28 -1.21
N GLU A 64 -8.06 -1.70 0.04
CA GLU A 64 -7.03 -2.41 0.80
C GLU A 64 -6.59 -3.69 0.08
N LEU A 65 -7.56 -4.49 -0.37
CA LEU A 65 -7.30 -5.71 -1.13
C LEU A 65 -6.61 -5.42 -2.47
N ALA A 66 -7.04 -4.39 -3.19
CA ALA A 66 -6.45 -4.01 -4.47
C ALA A 66 -4.97 -3.59 -4.34
N VAL A 67 -4.65 -2.78 -3.31
CA VAL A 67 -3.27 -2.35 -3.05
C VAL A 67 -2.39 -3.53 -2.66
N PHE A 68 -2.86 -4.42 -1.78
CA PHE A 68 -2.09 -5.61 -1.41
C PHE A 68 -1.91 -6.57 -2.58
N ALA A 69 -2.96 -6.81 -3.39
CA ALA A 69 -2.85 -7.63 -4.58
C ALA A 69 -1.83 -7.07 -5.59
N ALA A 70 -1.85 -5.75 -5.81
CA ALA A 70 -0.88 -5.08 -6.67
C ALA A 70 0.55 -5.17 -6.12
N ALA A 71 0.74 -4.99 -4.80
CA ALA A 71 2.04 -5.15 -4.18
C ALA A 71 2.57 -6.59 -4.24
N THR A 72 1.70 -7.59 -4.08
CA THR A 72 2.06 -9.00 -4.28
C THR A 72 2.45 -9.26 -5.73
N ALA A 73 1.69 -8.75 -6.71
CA ALA A 73 2.04 -8.89 -8.12
C ALA A 73 3.39 -8.23 -8.44
N ALA A 74 3.65 -7.05 -7.88
CA ALA A 74 4.93 -6.35 -8.01
C ALA A 74 6.10 -7.14 -7.38
N LEU A 75 5.87 -7.79 -6.25
CA LEU A 75 6.87 -8.65 -5.61
C LEU A 75 7.16 -9.93 -6.40
N LEU A 76 6.17 -10.46 -7.13
CA LEU A 76 6.35 -11.64 -7.98
C LEU A 76 6.99 -11.33 -9.33
N SER A 77 7.03 -10.05 -9.73
CA SER A 77 7.60 -9.62 -11.01
C SER A 77 9.08 -9.28 -10.97
N VAL A 78 9.66 -9.23 -9.77
CA VAL A 78 11.08 -8.97 -9.51
C VAL A 78 11.87 -10.24 -9.27
#